data_AF-A0A6B0ZD91-F1
#
_entry.id   AF-A0A6B0ZD91-F1
#
_cell.length_a   1.000
_cell.length_b   1.000
_cell.length_c   1.000
_cell.angle_alpha   90.00
_cell.angle_beta   90.00
_cell.angle_gamma   90.00
#
_symmetry.space_group_name_H-M   'P 1'
#
loop_
_entity.id
_entity.type
_entity.pdbx_description
1 polymer ?
#
loop_
_entity_poly.entity_id
_entity_poly.type
_entity_poly.pdbx_seq_one_letter_code
_entity_poly.pdbx_strand_id
1 'polypeptide(L)'
;DIGYVVTFRQIDPFYTIDLSDPTDPRILGELKIPGFSSYLHPISDTLVLGVGSDADDEGRVTGAKVSLFDVSDLTEPREVSVWTAPDGWNDVGWDHRAFLWWAPEELAVVPVTVWNEWSGAVVLRVADGAITEVGRVDHEIAGAEPGRTDCRKLAAADLRSTDMEDFRTELEYFISDDYNAVLACEPGEAGMTGFECPRDSWMDMLTDEAESLGLLRSEESISICWPSDSPNVIVRSIVISDELWTLGFKGWGSFDGQAPARLHVNDLQTLARLAALEL
;
A
#
# COMPACT_ATOMS: atom_id res chain seq x y z
N ASP A 1 5.83 5.70 35.16
CA ASP A 1 5.96 5.61 33.69
C ASP A 1 5.35 6.83 33.03
N ILE A 2 5.66 7.08 31.76
CA ILE A 2 5.07 8.16 30.97
C ILE A 2 4.21 7.55 29.87
N GLY A 3 3.02 8.12 29.66
CA GLY A 3 2.12 7.77 28.57
C GLY A 3 1.95 8.93 27.59
N TYR A 4 1.73 8.61 26.32
CA TYR A 4 1.35 9.56 25.28
C TYR A 4 0.02 9.14 24.68
N VAL A 5 -0.91 10.08 24.55
CA VAL A 5 -2.27 9.79 24.08
C VAL A 5 -2.74 10.90 23.15
N VAL A 6 -3.42 10.49 22.08
CA VAL A 6 -4.19 11.39 21.20
C VAL A 6 -5.65 10.98 21.33
N THR A 7 -6.55 11.95 21.45
CA THR A 7 -8.00 11.71 21.56
C THR A 7 -8.73 12.28 20.36
N PHE A 8 -9.58 11.51 19.69
CA PHE A 8 -10.26 11.93 18.46
C PHE A 8 -11.56 12.74 18.68
N ARG A 9 -11.50 14.06 18.50
CA ARG A 9 -12.62 15.01 18.37
C ARG A 9 -12.24 16.24 17.53
N GLN A 10 -11.96 16.05 16.24
CA GLN A 10 -11.84 17.08 15.18
C GLN A 10 -10.60 18.00 15.21
N ILE A 11 -10.06 18.36 16.38
CA ILE A 11 -8.76 19.05 16.56
C ILE A 11 -8.12 18.42 17.79
N ASP A 12 -7.14 17.55 17.58
CA ASP A 12 -6.79 16.56 18.59
C ASP A 12 -5.51 16.93 19.35
N PRO A 13 -5.61 17.10 20.67
CA PRO A 13 -4.44 17.29 21.48
C PRO A 13 -3.59 16.02 21.61
N PHE A 14 -2.29 16.17 21.40
CA PHE A 14 -1.26 15.27 21.89
C PHE A 14 -1.05 15.53 23.39
N TYR A 15 -1.31 14.53 24.23
CA TYR A 15 -1.14 14.60 25.67
C TYR A 15 0.09 13.82 26.14
N THR A 16 0.78 14.38 27.12
CA THR A 16 1.77 13.69 27.96
C THR A 16 1.12 13.38 29.31
N ILE A 17 1.26 12.15 29.80
CA ILE A 17 0.57 11.66 31.00
C ILE A 17 1.59 11.03 31.94
N ASP A 18 1.56 11.42 33.21
CA ASP A 18 2.22 10.71 34.30
C ASP A 18 1.39 9.47 34.66
N LEU A 19 2.00 8.31 34.50
CA LEU A 19 1.46 6.99 34.84
C LEU A 19 2.21 6.36 36.03
N SER A 20 2.89 7.15 36.86
CA SER A 20 3.57 6.66 38.06
C SER A 20 2.62 6.02 39.08
N ASP A 21 1.38 6.52 39.16
CA ASP A 21 0.26 5.87 39.84
C ASP A 21 -0.80 5.43 38.81
N PRO A 22 -0.94 4.12 38.51
CA PRO A 22 -1.90 3.65 37.51
C PRO A 22 -3.37 3.84 37.93
N THR A 23 -3.63 4.14 39.21
CA THR A 23 -4.98 4.43 39.72
C THR A 23 -5.31 5.92 39.72
N ASP A 24 -4.31 6.79 39.55
CA ASP A 24 -4.42 8.25 39.49
C ASP A 24 -3.53 8.83 38.36
N PRO A 25 -3.82 8.52 37.08
CA PRO A 25 -3.06 9.07 35.96
C PRO A 25 -3.27 10.59 35.86
N ARG A 26 -2.18 11.35 35.65
CA ARG A 26 -2.22 12.82 35.60
C ARG A 26 -1.74 13.36 34.27
N ILE A 27 -2.51 14.27 33.67
CA ILE A 27 -2.07 15.00 32.47
C ILE A 27 -0.97 15.98 32.89
N LEU A 28 0.15 15.95 32.18
CA LEU A 28 1.28 16.87 32.39
C LEU A 28 1.25 18.04 31.42
N GLY A 29 0.99 17.76 30.15
CA GLY A 29 1.00 18.74 29.07
C GLY A 29 0.03 18.37 27.95
N GLU A 30 -0.24 19.37 27.11
CA GLU A 30 -1.20 19.29 26.01
C GLU A 30 -0.67 20.10 24.82
N LEU A 31 -0.68 19.52 23.63
CA LEU A 31 -0.36 20.20 22.38
C LEU A 31 -1.49 19.98 21.37
N LYS A 32 -2.19 21.04 21.00
CA LYS A 32 -3.25 21.00 19.97
C LYS A 32 -2.66 21.32 18.60
N ILE A 33 -2.87 20.42 17.64
CA ILE A 33 -2.46 20.58 16.24
C ILE A 33 -3.56 20.07 15.30
N PRO A 34 -3.61 20.56 14.04
CA PRO A 34 -4.44 19.95 13.02
C PRO A 34 -3.97 18.51 12.71
N GLY A 35 -4.95 17.68 12.35
CA GLY A 35 -4.74 16.25 12.16
C GLY A 35 -4.65 15.47 13.47
N PHE A 36 -4.33 14.19 13.37
CA PHE A 36 -4.18 13.29 14.51
C PHE A 36 -3.20 12.16 14.21
N SER A 37 -2.46 11.72 15.22
CA SER A 37 -1.65 10.50 15.15
C SER A 37 -2.48 9.30 15.58
N SER A 38 -2.60 8.29 14.71
CA SER A 38 -3.24 7.02 15.01
C SER A 38 -2.26 6.00 15.60
N TYR A 39 -0.95 6.25 15.45
CA TYR A 39 0.13 5.48 16.04
C TYR A 39 1.22 6.41 16.58
N LEU A 40 1.74 6.10 17.79
CA LEU A 40 2.83 6.84 18.42
C LEU A 40 3.98 5.87 18.70
N HIS A 41 5.19 6.29 18.36
CA HIS A 41 6.41 5.51 18.52
C HIS A 41 7.51 6.35 19.19
N PRO A 42 7.83 6.13 20.47
CA PRO A 42 8.99 6.74 21.11
C PRO A 42 10.28 6.31 20.38
N ILE A 43 11.06 7.28 19.91
CA ILE A 43 12.35 7.02 19.21
C ILE A 43 13.56 7.40 20.08
N SER A 44 13.35 8.19 21.13
CA SER A 44 14.33 8.49 22.17
C SER A 44 13.61 8.86 23.48
N ASP A 45 14.38 9.18 24.53
CA ASP A 45 13.83 9.66 25.81
C ASP A 45 13.06 10.99 25.68
N THR A 46 13.30 11.75 24.61
CA THR A 46 12.73 13.10 24.42
C THR A 46 12.01 13.28 23.10
N LEU A 47 11.95 12.26 22.24
CA LEU A 47 11.33 12.34 20.93
C LEU A 47 10.33 11.21 20.70
N VAL A 48 9.15 11.58 20.21
CA VAL A 48 8.08 10.65 19.83
C VAL A 48 7.67 10.92 18.39
N LEU A 49 7.68 9.88 17.56
CA LEU A 49 7.13 9.92 16.21
C LEU A 49 5.62 9.62 16.26
N GLY A 50 4.81 10.44 15.60
CA GLY A 50 3.41 10.17 15.37
C GLY A 50 3.13 9.89 13.90
N VAL A 51 2.38 8.82 13.61
CA VAL A 51 1.91 8.49 12.25
C VAL A 51 0.39 8.53 12.25
N GLY A 52 -0.21 9.21 11.27
CA GLY A 52 -1.65 9.32 11.16
C GLY A 52 -2.08 10.19 9.98
N SER A 53 -3.04 11.08 10.22
CA SER A 53 -3.69 11.88 9.19
C SER A 53 -3.53 13.37 9.45
N ASP A 54 -3.33 14.13 8.38
CA ASP A 54 -3.44 15.59 8.42
C ASP A 54 -4.91 16.01 8.28
N ALA A 55 -5.25 17.19 8.79
CA ALA A 55 -6.57 17.76 8.65
C ALA A 55 -6.53 19.28 8.56
N ASP A 56 -7.58 19.88 7.99
CA ASP A 56 -7.79 21.32 8.06
C ASP A 56 -8.39 21.77 9.41
N ASP A 57 -8.52 23.08 9.62
CA ASP A 57 -9.06 23.68 10.85
C ASP A 57 -10.53 23.28 11.14
N GLU A 58 -11.22 22.71 10.15
CA GLU A 58 -12.59 22.21 10.25
C GLU A 58 -12.63 20.71 10.62
N GLY A 59 -11.46 20.08 10.76
CA GLY A 59 -11.28 18.67 11.11
C GLY A 59 -11.48 17.72 9.94
N ARG A 60 -11.50 18.21 8.69
CA ARG A 60 -11.58 17.36 7.50
C ARG A 60 -10.20 16.83 7.17
N VAL A 61 -10.08 15.51 7.05
CA VAL A 61 -8.83 14.84 6.68
C VAL A 61 -8.39 15.29 5.28
N THR A 62 -7.11 15.68 5.17
CA THR A 62 -6.51 16.21 3.94
C THR A 62 -5.35 15.37 3.41
N GLY A 63 -4.87 14.39 4.18
CA GLY A 63 -3.80 13.51 3.74
C GLY A 63 -3.18 12.68 4.86
N ALA A 64 -2.09 11.99 4.55
CA ALA A 64 -1.28 11.28 5.53
C ALA A 64 -0.29 12.25 6.17
N LYS A 65 0.01 12.04 7.46
CA LYS A 65 0.92 12.87 8.25
C LYS A 65 1.86 12.03 9.10
N VAL A 66 3.10 12.46 9.17
CA VAL A 66 4.08 12.01 10.17
C VAL A 66 4.58 13.23 10.94
N SER A 67 4.44 13.21 12.25
CA SER A 67 4.85 14.28 13.16
C SER A 67 6.00 13.82 14.03
N LEU A 68 6.93 14.73 14.33
CA LEU A 68 7.95 14.55 15.35
C LEU A 68 7.64 15.46 16.53
N PHE A 69 7.44 14.87 17.70
CA PHE A 69 7.16 15.58 18.94
C PHE A 69 8.40 15.60 19.84
N ASP A 70 8.80 16.80 20.26
CA ASP A 70 9.75 17.01 21.35
C ASP A 70 8.98 17.05 22.68
N VAL A 71 9.35 16.13 23.55
CA VAL A 71 8.78 15.91 24.88
C VAL A 71 9.84 16.03 25.98
N SER A 72 10.95 16.74 25.70
CA SER A 72 12.00 17.05 26.67
C SER A 72 11.47 17.85 27.88
N ASP A 73 10.47 18.69 27.66
CA ASP A 73 9.58 19.23 28.69
C ASP A 73 8.19 18.61 28.54
N LEU A 74 7.85 17.68 29.43
CA LEU A 74 6.55 17.00 29.43
C LEU A 74 5.37 17.96 29.67
N THR A 75 5.59 19.14 30.25
CA THR A 75 4.53 20.13 30.47
C THR A 75 4.30 21.05 29.28
N GLU A 76 5.24 21.10 28.35
CA GLU A 76 5.17 21.93 27.14
C GLU A 76 5.66 21.15 25.90
N PRO A 77 4.96 20.07 25.49
CA PRO A 77 5.34 19.30 24.30
C PRO A 77 5.20 20.14 23.02
N ARG A 78 6.07 19.89 22.03
CA ARG A 78 6.12 20.66 20.78
C ARG A 78 6.20 19.76 19.56
N GLU A 79 5.48 20.10 18.49
CA GLU A 79 5.67 19.49 17.17
C GLU A 79 6.85 20.22 16.49
N VAL A 80 7.97 19.52 16.34
CA VAL A 80 9.23 20.12 15.85
C VAL A 80 9.47 19.86 14.37
N SER A 81 8.82 18.85 13.79
CA SER A 81 8.91 18.56 12.36
C SER A 81 7.69 17.78 11.87
N VAL A 82 7.34 17.96 10.60
CA VAL A 82 6.16 17.36 9.98
C VAL A 82 6.52 16.94 8.55
N TRP A 83 6.07 15.75 8.17
CA TRP A 83 5.98 15.30 6.78
C TRP A 83 4.52 15.02 6.44
N THR A 84 4.07 15.40 5.24
CA THR A 84 2.71 15.16 4.76
C THR A 84 2.69 14.59 3.35
N ALA A 85 1.67 13.77 3.07
CA ALA A 85 1.26 13.40 1.72
C ALA A 85 -0.21 13.80 1.53
N PRO A 86 -0.48 14.92 0.84
CA PRO A 86 -1.83 15.34 0.50
C PRO A 86 -2.60 14.23 -0.23
N ASP A 87 -3.90 14.10 0.08
CA ASP A 87 -4.79 13.07 -0.48
C ASP A 87 -4.33 11.62 -0.22
N GLY A 88 -3.30 11.44 0.60
CA GLY A 88 -2.77 10.16 1.02
C GLY A 88 -3.44 9.59 2.26
N TRP A 89 -3.34 8.29 2.45
CA TRP A 89 -3.62 7.60 3.71
C TRP A 89 -2.54 6.56 4.00
N ASN A 90 -2.53 6.06 5.23
CA ASN A 90 -1.68 4.97 5.67
C ASN A 90 -2.47 4.02 6.57
N ASP A 91 -2.08 2.75 6.56
CA ASP A 91 -2.75 1.70 7.33
C ASP A 91 -2.11 1.46 8.70
N VAL A 92 -1.14 2.28 9.12
CA VAL A 92 -0.41 2.10 10.38
C VAL A 92 -1.33 2.18 11.60
N GLY A 93 -2.37 3.03 11.54
CA GLY A 93 -3.39 3.11 12.59
C GLY A 93 -4.25 1.85 12.73
N TRP A 94 -4.39 1.07 11.65
CA TRP A 94 -5.14 -0.19 11.65
C TRP A 94 -4.23 -1.38 11.98
N ASP A 95 -3.01 -1.40 11.44
CA ASP A 95 -1.99 -2.40 11.70
C ASP A 95 -0.62 -1.75 11.89
N HIS A 96 -0.27 -1.50 13.15
CA HIS A 96 1.01 -0.90 13.54
C HIS A 96 2.24 -1.68 13.06
N ARG A 97 2.09 -2.95 12.67
CA ARG A 97 3.20 -3.77 12.13
C ARG A 97 3.60 -3.37 10.71
N ALA A 98 2.82 -2.50 10.06
CA ALA A 98 3.17 -1.94 8.76
C ALA A 98 4.23 -0.82 8.87
N PHE A 99 4.35 -0.21 10.05
CA PHE A 99 5.39 0.76 10.37
C PHE A 99 6.68 0.05 10.79
N LEU A 100 7.81 0.59 10.34
CA LEU A 100 9.15 0.18 10.76
C LEU A 100 9.95 1.40 11.23
N TRP A 101 10.56 1.27 12.41
CA TRP A 101 11.63 2.15 12.87
C TRP A 101 12.95 1.38 12.87
N TRP A 102 13.92 1.84 12.08
CA TRP A 102 15.27 1.32 12.00
C TRP A 102 16.24 2.28 12.70
N ALA A 103 16.36 2.11 14.02
CA ALA A 103 17.18 2.96 14.87
C ALA A 103 18.66 3.12 14.44
N PRO A 104 19.37 2.09 13.91
CA PRO A 104 20.77 2.25 13.53
C PRO A 104 21.06 3.34 12.49
N GLU A 105 20.06 3.67 11.66
CA GLU A 105 20.17 4.74 10.67
C GLU A 105 19.11 5.83 10.83
N GLU A 106 18.35 5.79 11.92
CA GLU A 106 17.28 6.74 12.22
C GLU A 106 16.23 6.83 11.09
N LEU A 107 15.86 5.68 10.52
CA LEU A 107 14.90 5.61 9.41
C LEU A 107 13.53 5.10 9.88
N ALA A 108 12.48 5.84 9.52
CA ALA A 108 11.10 5.40 9.59
C ALA A 108 10.61 5.01 8.19
N VAL A 109 10.05 3.81 8.05
CA VAL A 109 9.40 3.35 6.80
C VAL A 109 7.89 3.32 7.04
N VAL A 110 7.17 4.13 6.27
CA VAL A 110 5.74 4.35 6.44
C VAL A 110 5.02 4.00 5.14
N PRO A 111 4.10 3.03 5.12
CA PRO A 111 3.30 2.75 3.94
C PRO A 111 2.35 3.91 3.70
N VAL A 112 2.28 4.37 2.46
CA VAL A 112 1.41 5.49 2.07
C VAL A 112 0.79 5.14 0.72
N THR A 113 -0.50 5.38 0.60
CA THR A 113 -1.22 5.32 -0.66
C THR A 113 -1.90 6.66 -0.91
N VAL A 114 -1.74 7.18 -2.12
CA VAL A 114 -2.40 8.37 -2.64
C VAL A 114 -3.31 7.93 -3.78
N TRP A 115 -4.58 8.30 -3.68
CA TRP A 115 -5.63 7.81 -4.56
C TRP A 115 -5.29 8.04 -6.04
N ASN A 116 -5.29 6.97 -6.85
CA ASN A 116 -4.99 7.01 -8.29
C ASN A 116 -3.65 7.65 -8.69
N GLU A 117 -2.73 7.87 -7.74
CA GLU A 117 -1.43 8.49 -8.00
C GLU A 117 -0.29 7.53 -7.71
N TRP A 118 -0.22 7.03 -6.46
CA TRP A 118 0.93 6.25 -6.02
C TRP A 118 0.62 5.40 -4.80
N SER A 119 1.18 4.19 -4.72
CA SER A 119 1.14 3.36 -3.52
C SER A 119 2.50 2.74 -3.28
N GLY A 120 2.93 2.75 -2.02
CA GLY A 120 4.22 2.20 -1.62
C GLY A 120 4.54 2.54 -0.18
N ALA A 121 5.82 2.77 0.10
CA ALA A 121 6.29 3.23 1.39
C ALA A 121 7.29 4.37 1.22
N VAL A 122 7.12 5.40 2.03
CA VAL A 122 8.08 6.49 2.15
C VAL A 122 9.12 6.12 3.20
N VAL A 123 10.37 6.46 2.92
CA VAL A 123 11.49 6.29 3.85
C VAL A 123 11.88 7.67 4.34
N LEU A 124 11.69 7.88 5.65
CA LEU A 124 11.90 9.15 6.32
C LEU A 124 13.10 9.02 7.26
N ARG A 125 14.09 9.88 7.11
CA ARG A 125 15.16 10.04 8.09
C ARG A 125 14.70 11.00 9.19
N VAL A 126 14.88 10.60 10.44
CA VAL A 126 14.47 11.37 11.62
C VAL A 126 15.70 11.67 12.48
N ALA A 127 16.40 12.74 12.12
CA ALA A 127 17.69 13.13 12.71
C ALA A 127 17.68 14.62 13.04
N ASP A 128 18.43 15.02 14.06
CA ASP A 128 18.62 16.43 14.46
C ASP A 128 17.30 17.20 14.68
N GLY A 129 16.25 16.53 15.15
CA GLY A 129 14.93 17.13 15.37
C GLY A 129 14.13 17.40 14.09
N ALA A 130 14.51 16.82 12.95
CA ALA A 130 13.87 17.00 11.66
C ALA A 130 13.49 15.66 11.01
N ILE A 131 12.36 15.67 10.29
CA ILE A 131 11.94 14.61 9.38
C ILE A 131 12.37 15.01 7.96
N THR A 132 13.10 14.15 7.27
CA THR A 132 13.50 14.33 5.87
C THR A 132 13.12 13.09 5.07
N GLU A 133 12.35 13.25 3.99
CA GLU A 133 12.12 12.16 3.05
C GLU A 133 13.42 11.85 2.29
N VAL A 134 13.96 10.65 2.47
CA VAL A 134 15.18 10.20 1.76
C VAL A 134 14.87 9.41 0.50
N GLY A 135 13.63 8.94 0.38
CA GLY A 135 13.07 8.44 -0.87
C GLY A 135 11.83 7.58 -0.65
N ARG A 136 11.44 6.90 -1.72
CA ARG A 136 10.22 6.09 -1.77
C ARG A 136 10.54 4.74 -2.38
N VAL A 137 9.87 3.71 -1.89
CA VAL A 137 9.87 2.37 -2.49
C VAL A 137 8.44 1.97 -2.80
N ASP A 138 8.24 1.29 -3.91
CA ASP A 138 6.94 0.79 -4.31
C ASP A 138 7.07 -0.65 -4.81
N HIS A 139 5.90 -1.24 -5.02
CA HIS A 139 5.74 -2.56 -5.60
C HIS A 139 5.37 -2.49 -7.09
N GLU A 140 5.58 -1.33 -7.73
CA GLU A 140 5.41 -1.14 -9.16
C GLU A 140 6.62 -1.66 -9.93
N ILE A 141 6.44 -2.54 -10.90
CA ILE A 141 7.56 -3.07 -11.69
C ILE A 141 7.87 -2.08 -12.82
N ALA A 142 8.84 -1.18 -12.57
CA ALA A 142 9.29 -0.20 -13.55
C ALA A 142 9.74 -0.86 -14.87
N GLY A 143 9.19 -0.40 -16.00
CA GLY A 143 9.50 -0.91 -17.34
C GLY A 143 8.61 -2.06 -17.83
N ALA A 144 7.65 -2.51 -17.03
CA ALA A 144 6.52 -3.26 -17.55
C ALA A 144 5.52 -2.27 -18.17
N GLU A 145 5.53 -2.07 -19.49
CA GLU A 145 4.41 -1.40 -20.14
C GLU A 145 3.11 -2.08 -19.68
N PRO A 146 2.09 -1.34 -19.20
CA PRO A 146 0.79 -1.92 -18.93
C PRO A 146 0.31 -2.67 -20.16
N GLY A 147 -0.16 -3.90 -19.99
CA GLY A 147 -0.59 -4.75 -21.11
C GLY A 147 0.45 -5.75 -21.63
N ARG A 148 1.63 -5.86 -21.00
CA ARG A 148 2.59 -6.93 -21.32
C ARG A 148 2.14 -8.25 -20.71
N THR A 149 2.08 -9.28 -21.53
CA THR A 149 1.70 -10.64 -21.15
C THR A 149 2.48 -11.63 -22.01
N ASP A 150 2.84 -12.77 -21.44
CA ASP A 150 3.37 -13.90 -22.20
C ASP A 150 2.23 -14.75 -22.80
N CYS A 151 0.99 -14.54 -22.32
CA CYS A 151 -0.21 -15.19 -22.84
C CYS A 151 -0.64 -14.61 -24.20
N ARG A 152 -1.41 -15.39 -24.95
CA ARG A 152 -2.03 -14.92 -26.18
C ARG A 152 -3.27 -14.10 -25.88
N LYS A 153 -3.26 -12.82 -26.28
CA LYS A 153 -4.46 -11.97 -26.20
C LYS A 153 -5.47 -12.38 -27.28
N LEU A 154 -6.71 -12.64 -26.84
CA LEU A 154 -7.85 -12.82 -27.73
C LEU A 154 -8.49 -11.45 -28.00
N ALA A 155 -8.88 -11.22 -29.25
CA ALA A 155 -9.54 -10.01 -29.69
C ALA A 155 -10.77 -10.34 -30.56
N ALA A 156 -11.61 -9.34 -30.83
CA ALA A 156 -12.80 -9.50 -31.69
C ALA A 156 -12.49 -10.13 -33.06
N ALA A 157 -11.26 -9.96 -33.57
CA ALA A 157 -10.81 -10.58 -34.82
C ALA A 157 -10.63 -12.11 -34.76
N ASP A 158 -10.52 -12.69 -33.55
CA ASP A 158 -10.46 -14.13 -33.31
C ASP A 158 -11.86 -14.77 -33.28
N LEU A 159 -12.91 -13.96 -33.17
CA LEU A 159 -14.31 -14.42 -33.15
C LEU A 159 -14.84 -14.69 -34.57
N ARG A 160 -15.87 -15.54 -34.66
CA ARG A 160 -16.53 -15.87 -35.94
C ARG A 160 -17.37 -14.73 -36.50
N SER A 161 -17.95 -13.92 -35.60
CA SER A 161 -18.72 -12.72 -35.90
C SER A 161 -18.34 -11.65 -34.89
N THR A 162 -18.42 -10.39 -35.29
CA THR A 162 -18.30 -9.22 -34.40
C THR A 162 -19.67 -8.58 -34.14
N ASP A 163 -20.74 -9.15 -34.69
CA ASP A 163 -22.11 -8.73 -34.40
C ASP A 163 -22.56 -9.36 -33.09
N MET A 164 -22.87 -8.52 -32.11
CA MET A 164 -23.27 -8.97 -30.77
C MET A 164 -24.60 -9.74 -30.76
N GLU A 165 -25.40 -9.63 -31.83
CA GLU A 165 -26.62 -10.43 -32.01
C GLU A 165 -26.33 -11.90 -32.35
N ASP A 166 -25.12 -12.21 -32.85
CA ASP A 166 -24.70 -13.56 -33.23
C ASP A 166 -23.99 -14.34 -32.11
N PHE A 167 -23.69 -13.69 -30.98
CA PHE A 167 -22.92 -14.29 -29.89
C PHE A 167 -23.70 -15.40 -29.19
N ARG A 168 -23.01 -16.48 -28.83
CA ARG A 168 -23.58 -17.72 -28.28
C ARG A 168 -23.12 -18.02 -26.85
N THR A 169 -22.09 -17.32 -26.38
CA THR A 169 -21.40 -17.52 -25.10
C THR A 169 -21.09 -16.17 -24.44
N GLU A 170 -20.87 -16.16 -23.12
CA GLU A 170 -20.48 -14.93 -22.42
C GLU A 170 -19.06 -14.50 -22.80
N LEU A 171 -18.17 -15.46 -23.07
CA LEU A 171 -16.81 -15.19 -23.51
C LEU A 171 -16.73 -14.32 -24.77
N GLU A 172 -17.62 -14.51 -25.74
CA GLU A 172 -17.68 -13.67 -26.96
C GLU A 172 -17.94 -12.19 -26.64
N TYR A 173 -18.77 -11.90 -25.63
CA TYR A 173 -18.97 -10.54 -25.14
C TYR A 173 -17.69 -9.98 -24.51
N PHE A 174 -17.01 -10.75 -23.64
CA PHE A 174 -15.77 -10.32 -23.01
C PHE A 174 -14.62 -10.08 -24.00
N ILE A 175 -14.52 -10.89 -25.05
CA ILE A 175 -13.52 -10.72 -26.11
C ILE A 175 -13.83 -9.47 -26.96
N SER A 176 -15.09 -9.09 -27.06
CA SER A 176 -15.54 -7.96 -27.90
C SER A 176 -15.53 -6.59 -27.21
N ASP A 177 -15.56 -6.50 -25.87
CA ASP A 177 -15.88 -5.25 -25.16
C ASP A 177 -14.67 -4.29 -24.93
N ASP A 178 -13.44 -4.65 -25.35
CA ASP A 178 -12.18 -3.87 -25.20
C ASP A 178 -11.84 -3.35 -23.76
N TYR A 179 -12.73 -3.55 -22.80
CA TYR A 179 -12.65 -3.07 -21.43
C TYR A 179 -11.71 -3.93 -20.57
N ASN A 180 -11.76 -5.24 -20.78
CA ASN A 180 -10.88 -6.23 -20.17
C ASN A 180 -9.97 -6.85 -21.24
N ALA A 181 -8.83 -7.39 -20.81
CA ALA A 181 -8.03 -8.26 -21.67
C ALA A 181 -8.41 -9.72 -21.43
N VAL A 182 -8.84 -10.40 -22.48
CA VAL A 182 -9.06 -11.84 -22.47
C VAL A 182 -7.79 -12.53 -22.98
N LEU A 183 -7.23 -13.41 -22.19
CA LEU A 183 -5.98 -14.11 -22.45
C LEU A 183 -6.21 -15.61 -22.52
N ALA A 184 -5.57 -16.27 -23.48
CA ALA A 184 -5.37 -17.72 -23.49
C ALA A 184 -3.91 -17.97 -23.06
N CYS A 185 -3.73 -18.61 -21.91
CA CYS A 185 -2.43 -18.79 -21.25
C CYS A 185 -2.07 -20.27 -21.17
N GLU A 186 -0.84 -20.64 -21.51
CA GLU A 186 -0.32 -22.01 -21.30
C GLU A 186 -0.04 -22.27 -19.80
N PRO A 187 0.04 -23.56 -19.38
CA PRO A 187 0.35 -23.90 -18.00
C PRO A 187 1.70 -23.30 -17.54
N GLY A 188 1.65 -22.49 -16.48
CA GLY A 188 2.83 -21.83 -15.92
C GLY A 188 3.06 -20.40 -16.42
N GLU A 189 2.27 -19.91 -17.38
CA GLU A 189 2.25 -18.48 -17.75
C GLU A 189 1.46 -17.65 -16.73
N ALA A 190 1.73 -16.34 -16.69
CA ALA A 190 1.16 -15.43 -15.71
C ALA A 190 0.65 -14.13 -16.35
N GLY A 191 -0.67 -13.92 -16.29
CA GLY A 191 -1.36 -12.64 -16.27
C GLY A 191 -0.91 -11.55 -17.26
N MET A 192 -1.32 -10.31 -16.97
CA MET A 192 -0.95 -9.13 -17.76
C MET A 192 -0.55 -7.99 -16.82
N THR A 193 0.57 -7.34 -17.11
CA THR A 193 1.15 -6.28 -16.27
C THR A 193 0.21 -5.08 -16.17
N GLY A 194 -0.02 -4.57 -14.96
CA GLY A 194 -0.95 -3.45 -14.70
C GLY A 194 -2.43 -3.84 -14.67
N PHE A 195 -2.75 -5.13 -14.79
CA PHE A 195 -4.13 -5.63 -14.79
C PHE A 195 -4.33 -6.64 -13.66
N GLU A 196 -5.57 -6.83 -13.23
CA GLU A 196 -5.98 -7.83 -12.24
C GLU A 196 -6.61 -9.01 -12.96
N CYS A 197 -6.03 -10.19 -12.78
CA CYS A 197 -6.40 -11.42 -13.48
C CYS A 197 -6.79 -12.50 -12.45
N PRO A 198 -8.02 -12.48 -11.91
CA PRO A 198 -8.49 -13.46 -10.94
C PRO A 198 -8.42 -14.89 -11.49
N ARG A 199 -8.11 -15.83 -10.60
CA ARG A 199 -8.09 -17.28 -10.86
C ARG A 199 -9.16 -17.96 -10.01
N ASP A 200 -10.42 -17.69 -10.32
CA ASP A 200 -11.57 -18.30 -9.69
C ASP A 200 -12.21 -19.36 -10.60
N SER A 201 -13.07 -20.21 -10.03
CA SER A 201 -13.71 -21.33 -10.76
C SER A 201 -14.61 -20.89 -11.91
N TRP A 202 -14.90 -19.59 -12.01
CA TRP A 202 -15.61 -19.02 -13.16
C TRP A 202 -14.72 -19.00 -14.42
N MET A 203 -13.39 -18.88 -14.27
CA MET A 203 -12.45 -19.00 -15.38
C MET A 203 -12.44 -20.40 -16.01
N ASP A 204 -12.73 -21.45 -15.24
CA ASP A 204 -12.86 -22.81 -15.76
C ASP A 204 -14.05 -22.92 -16.73
N MET A 205 -15.18 -22.28 -16.40
CA MET A 205 -16.37 -22.24 -17.26
C MET A 205 -16.08 -21.51 -18.58
N LEU A 206 -15.38 -20.38 -18.52
CA LEU A 206 -14.99 -19.63 -19.72
C LEU A 206 -13.94 -20.39 -20.55
N THR A 207 -13.12 -21.21 -19.91
CA THR A 207 -12.18 -22.11 -20.60
C THR A 207 -12.95 -23.17 -21.41
N ASP A 208 -13.98 -23.78 -20.84
CA ASP A 208 -14.87 -24.70 -21.56
C ASP A 208 -15.58 -24.01 -22.74
N GLU A 209 -16.04 -22.77 -22.56
CA GLU A 209 -16.62 -21.96 -23.64
C GLU A 209 -15.61 -21.72 -24.77
N ALA A 210 -14.38 -21.32 -24.44
CA ALA A 210 -13.30 -21.09 -25.40
C ALA A 210 -12.94 -22.35 -26.19
N GLU A 211 -12.92 -23.51 -25.54
CA GLU A 211 -12.72 -24.80 -26.21
C GLU A 211 -13.84 -25.06 -27.22
N SER A 212 -15.10 -24.84 -26.83
CA SER A 212 -16.26 -25.04 -27.72
C SER A 212 -16.26 -24.11 -28.94
N LEU A 213 -15.71 -22.90 -28.79
CA LEU A 213 -15.55 -21.93 -29.87
C LEU A 213 -14.33 -22.23 -30.76
N GLY A 214 -13.40 -23.09 -30.28
CA GLY A 214 -12.15 -23.43 -30.95
C GLY A 214 -11.08 -22.34 -30.82
N LEU A 215 -11.10 -21.58 -29.72
CA LEU A 215 -10.20 -20.45 -29.49
C LEU A 215 -8.89 -20.83 -28.79
N LEU A 216 -8.84 -21.98 -28.12
CA LEU A 216 -7.67 -22.47 -27.38
C LEU A 216 -6.71 -23.28 -28.26
N ARG A 217 -5.44 -23.30 -27.86
CA ARG A 217 -4.37 -24.11 -28.41
C ARG A 217 -3.78 -24.97 -27.29
N SER A 218 -3.42 -26.21 -27.60
CA SER A 218 -2.72 -27.10 -26.65
C SER A 218 -3.45 -27.22 -25.29
N GLU A 219 -2.80 -26.84 -24.19
CA GLU A 219 -3.32 -26.90 -22.82
C GLU A 219 -3.62 -25.48 -22.28
N GLU A 220 -3.86 -24.51 -23.17
CA GLU A 220 -4.21 -23.14 -22.78
C GLU A 220 -5.50 -23.09 -21.94
N SER A 221 -5.54 -22.21 -20.94
CA SER A 221 -6.76 -21.85 -20.20
C SER A 221 -7.07 -20.36 -20.34
N ILE A 222 -8.34 -19.98 -20.14
CA ILE A 222 -8.75 -18.57 -20.20
C ILE A 222 -8.45 -17.84 -18.89
N SER A 223 -7.95 -16.61 -19.03
CA SER A 223 -7.86 -15.62 -17.96
C SER A 223 -8.43 -14.29 -18.46
N ILE A 224 -9.35 -13.69 -17.70
CA ILE A 224 -9.79 -12.31 -17.94
C ILE A 224 -9.04 -11.39 -16.99
N CYS A 225 -8.53 -10.29 -17.53
CA CYS A 225 -7.72 -9.30 -16.84
C CYS A 225 -8.38 -7.92 -16.93
N TRP A 226 -8.67 -7.29 -15.79
CA TRP A 226 -9.25 -5.94 -15.73
C TRP A 226 -8.17 -4.88 -15.47
N PRO A 227 -8.27 -3.67 -16.06
CA PRO A 227 -7.41 -2.55 -15.68
C PRO A 227 -7.50 -2.38 -14.16
N SER A 228 -6.37 -2.39 -13.46
CA SER A 228 -6.47 -2.45 -12.01
C SER A 228 -6.67 -1.08 -11.39
N ASP A 229 -7.85 -0.90 -10.79
CA ASP A 229 -8.13 0.23 -9.91
C ASP A 229 -7.53 0.04 -8.49
N SER A 230 -7.01 -1.15 -8.18
CA SER A 230 -6.47 -1.49 -6.85
C SER A 230 -4.96 -1.22 -6.73
N PRO A 231 -4.51 -0.50 -5.68
CA PRO A 231 -3.12 -0.15 -5.47
C PRO A 231 -2.25 -1.35 -5.06
N ASN A 232 -0.94 -1.23 -5.25
CA ASN A 232 0.04 -2.16 -4.69
C ASN A 232 0.51 -1.65 -3.32
N VAL A 233 -0.16 -2.10 -2.25
CA VAL A 233 0.05 -1.60 -0.89
C VAL A 233 1.16 -2.40 -0.20
N ILE A 234 2.13 -1.69 0.36
CA ILE A 234 3.15 -2.29 1.25
C ILE A 234 2.55 -2.45 2.64
N VAL A 235 2.61 -3.67 3.18
CA VAL A 235 2.03 -4.03 4.48
C VAL A 235 3.05 -4.42 5.53
N ARG A 236 4.28 -4.79 5.14
CA ARG A 236 5.39 -5.02 6.07
C ARG A 236 6.68 -4.47 5.50
N SER A 237 7.54 -4.02 6.39
CA SER A 237 8.91 -3.67 6.07
C SER A 237 9.85 -4.21 7.15
N ILE A 238 11.03 -4.68 6.75
CA ILE A 238 12.08 -5.12 7.67
C ILE A 238 13.45 -4.81 7.04
N VAL A 239 14.42 -4.45 7.88
CA VAL A 239 15.81 -4.33 7.46
C VAL A 239 16.56 -5.61 7.81
N ILE A 240 17.27 -6.18 6.84
CA ILE A 240 18.16 -7.31 7.03
C ILE A 240 19.52 -6.90 6.47
N SER A 241 20.53 -6.78 7.33
CA SER A 241 21.83 -6.21 6.96
C SER A 241 21.66 -4.80 6.36
N ASP A 242 22.04 -4.59 5.10
CA ASP A 242 21.98 -3.29 4.41
C ASP A 242 20.82 -3.25 3.37
N GLU A 243 19.83 -4.13 3.53
CA GLU A 243 18.72 -4.29 2.60
C GLU A 243 17.38 -4.00 3.29
N LEU A 244 16.55 -3.20 2.64
CA LEU A 244 15.15 -2.98 2.99
C LEU A 244 14.28 -4.01 2.26
N TRP A 245 13.67 -4.90 3.02
CA TRP A 245 12.73 -5.90 2.53
C TRP A 245 11.30 -5.40 2.77
N THR A 246 10.47 -5.43 1.74
CA THR A 246 9.08 -4.98 1.82
C THR A 246 8.14 -6.05 1.30
N LEU A 247 7.13 -6.40 2.10
CA LEU A 247 6.04 -7.28 1.72
C LEU A 247 4.82 -6.41 1.40
N GLY A 248 4.21 -6.67 0.26
CA GLY A 248 3.03 -5.98 -0.21
C GLY A 248 2.09 -6.95 -0.88
N PHE A 249 0.90 -6.46 -1.20
CA PHE A 249 -0.08 -7.19 -1.99
C PHE A 249 -0.87 -6.19 -2.83
N LYS A 250 -1.55 -6.72 -3.84
CA LYS A 250 -2.46 -5.91 -4.65
C LYS A 250 -3.84 -5.93 -4.02
N GLY A 251 -4.34 -4.76 -3.61
CA GLY A 251 -5.64 -4.67 -2.96
C GLY A 251 -5.76 -3.47 -2.04
N TRP A 252 -6.90 -3.39 -1.35
CA TRP A 252 -7.22 -2.33 -0.41
C TRP A 252 -7.17 -2.86 1.03
N GLY A 253 -6.61 -2.07 1.94
CA GLY A 253 -6.63 -2.35 3.38
C GLY A 253 -5.67 -3.45 3.81
N SER A 254 -6.11 -4.30 4.75
CA SER A 254 -5.24 -5.28 5.41
C SER A 254 -5.07 -6.56 4.60
N PHE A 255 -3.82 -7.06 4.55
CA PHE A 255 -3.50 -8.33 3.91
C PHE A 255 -4.07 -9.51 4.70
N ASP A 256 -4.97 -10.29 4.08
CA ASP A 256 -5.65 -11.45 4.67
C ASP A 256 -4.91 -12.79 4.43
N GLY A 257 -3.82 -12.75 3.67
CA GLY A 257 -3.03 -13.93 3.31
C GLY A 257 -3.61 -14.76 2.16
N GLN A 258 -4.72 -14.34 1.54
CA GLN A 258 -5.31 -15.01 0.38
C GLN A 258 -4.89 -14.37 -0.94
N ALA A 259 -4.66 -13.05 -0.95
CA ALA A 259 -4.20 -12.35 -2.14
C ALA A 259 -2.75 -12.73 -2.50
N PRO A 260 -2.38 -12.74 -3.80
CA PRO A 260 -0.99 -12.87 -4.21
C PRO A 260 -0.13 -11.78 -3.55
N ALA A 261 0.97 -12.19 -2.92
CA ALA A 261 1.86 -11.28 -2.23
C ALA A 261 3.12 -11.03 -3.04
N ARG A 262 3.76 -9.90 -2.77
CA ARG A 262 5.03 -9.51 -3.38
C ARG A 262 6.05 -9.21 -2.32
N LEU A 263 7.27 -9.66 -2.56
CA LEU A 263 8.42 -9.37 -1.74
C LEU A 263 9.45 -8.63 -2.59
N HIS A 264 9.69 -7.37 -2.25
CA HIS A 264 10.73 -6.56 -2.90
C HIS A 264 11.90 -6.37 -1.93
N VAL A 265 13.10 -6.35 -2.50
CA VAL A 265 14.35 -6.04 -1.80
C VAL A 265 14.91 -4.79 -2.42
N ASN A 266 15.22 -3.80 -1.59
CA ASN A 266 15.83 -2.55 -1.96
C ASN A 266 17.14 -2.37 -1.19
N ASP A 267 18.15 -1.78 -1.81
CA ASP A 267 19.35 -1.32 -1.11
C ASP A 267 18.94 -0.23 -0.11
N LEU A 268 19.33 -0.33 1.15
CA LEU A 268 18.83 0.56 2.20
C LEU A 268 19.28 2.03 2.01
N GLN A 269 20.46 2.23 1.43
CA GLN A 269 21.06 3.56 1.27
C GLN A 269 20.52 4.29 0.03
N THR A 270 20.45 3.58 -1.08
CA THR A 270 20.06 4.14 -2.38
C THR A 270 18.58 3.94 -2.69
N LEU A 271 17.92 3.06 -1.95
CA LEU A 271 16.54 2.59 -2.18
C LEU A 271 16.33 1.94 -3.55
N ALA A 272 17.42 1.67 -4.28
CA ALA A 272 17.37 0.98 -5.57
C ALA A 272 16.88 -0.45 -5.38
N ARG A 273 15.92 -0.88 -6.21
CA ARG A 273 15.41 -2.25 -6.15
C ARG A 273 16.49 -3.23 -6.58
N LEU A 274 16.82 -4.16 -5.69
CA LEU A 274 17.77 -5.25 -5.90
C LEU A 274 17.08 -6.51 -6.42
N ALA A 275 15.88 -6.80 -5.92
CA ALA A 275 15.09 -7.98 -6.30
C ALA A 275 13.58 -7.74 -6.14
N ALA A 276 12.79 -8.53 -6.86
CA ALA A 276 11.34 -8.63 -6.74
C ALA A 276 10.93 -10.11 -6.89
N LEU A 277 10.04 -10.57 -6.03
CA LEU A 277 9.52 -11.94 -6.01
C LEU A 277 8.00 -11.90 -5.82
N GLU A 278 7.26 -12.57 -6.70
CA GLU A 278 5.84 -12.89 -6.49
C GLU A 278 5.74 -14.18 -5.66
N LEU A 279 4.84 -14.20 -4.67
CA LEU A 279 4.62 -15.29 -3.71
C LEU A 279 3.28 -15.99 -3.92
#